data_AF-A0A344W177-F1
#
_entry.id   AF-A0A344W177-F1
#
_cell.length_a   1.000
_cell.length_b   1.000
_cell.length_c   1.000
_cell.angle_alpha   90.00
_cell.angle_beta   90.00
_cell.angle_gamma   90.00
#
_symmetry.space_group_name_H-M   'P 1'
#
loop_
_entity.id
_entity.type
_entity.pdbx_description
1 polymer ?
#
loop_
_entity_poly.entity_id
_entity_poly.type
_entity_poly.pdbx_seq_one_letter_code
_entity_poly.pdbx_strand_id
1 'polypeptide(L)'
;MTLMTDPMTTSRGILKLISESVSEADLARAYSTLELGYPRDAIFYALVAARDSGASISSGVRELILTGISWPEDELKDINSTLNDILFLAS
;
A
#
# COMPACT_ATOMS: atom_id res chain seq x y z
N MET A 1 -3.70 -8.93 21.51
CA MET A 1 -4.64 -9.48 20.51
C MET A 1 -4.33 -8.79 19.19
N THR A 2 -3.61 -9.45 18.30
CA THR A 2 -3.50 -8.96 16.92
C THR A 2 -4.87 -9.22 16.29
N LEU A 3 -5.64 -8.16 16.03
CA LEU A 3 -6.78 -8.28 15.11
C LEU A 3 -6.16 -8.78 13.80
N MET A 4 -6.26 -10.08 13.51
CA MET A 4 -5.95 -10.60 12.18
C MET A 4 -7.09 -10.14 11.28
N THR A 5 -7.07 -8.85 10.94
CA THR A 5 -7.93 -8.29 9.92
C THR A 5 -7.56 -9.00 8.62
N ASP A 6 -8.56 -9.56 7.96
CA ASP A 6 -8.40 -10.28 6.71
C ASP A 6 -7.54 -9.45 5.72
N PRO A 7 -6.44 -10.02 5.16
CA PRO A 7 -5.51 -9.29 4.29
C PRO A 7 -6.20 -8.56 3.13
N MET A 8 -7.29 -9.09 2.61
CA MET A 8 -8.07 -8.44 1.55
C MET A 8 -8.75 -7.16 2.04
N THR A 9 -9.38 -7.24 3.21
CA THR A 9 -10.05 -6.11 3.85
C THR A 9 -9.04 -5.01 4.21
N THR A 10 -7.90 -5.38 4.80
CA THR A 10 -6.83 -4.42 5.11
C THR A 10 -6.29 -3.76 3.85
N SER A 11 -5.96 -4.55 2.82
CA SER A 11 -5.40 -4.02 1.56
C SER A 11 -6.40 -3.11 0.86
N ARG A 12 -7.69 -3.45 0.84
CA ARG A 12 -8.75 -2.57 0.30
C ARG A 12 -8.81 -1.23 1.05
N GLY A 13 -8.68 -1.27 2.38
CA GLY A 13 -8.60 -0.05 3.20
C GLY A 13 -7.39 0.81 2.85
N ILE A 14 -6.21 0.20 2.73
CA ILE A 14 -4.96 0.88 2.34
C ILE A 14 -5.09 1.51 0.95
N LEU A 15 -5.55 0.75 -0.06
CA LEU A 15 -5.71 1.26 -1.42
C LEU A 15 -6.68 2.45 -1.45
N LYS A 16 -7.77 2.41 -0.68
CA LYS A 16 -8.70 3.53 -0.54
C LYS A 16 -8.00 4.78 0.02
N LEU A 17 -7.18 4.64 1.05
CA LEU A 17 -6.44 5.78 1.61
C LEU A 17 -5.41 6.34 0.62
N ILE A 18 -4.72 5.47 -0.14
CA ILE A 18 -3.77 5.91 -1.17
C ILE A 18 -4.50 6.63 -2.32
N SER A 19 -5.73 6.23 -2.66
CA SER A 19 -6.54 6.88 -3.70
C SER A 19 -6.93 8.32 -3.38
N GLU A 20 -6.77 8.77 -2.12
CA GLU A 20 -6.95 10.18 -1.76
C GLU A 20 -5.82 11.07 -2.32
N SER A 21 -4.67 10.48 -2.68
CA SER A 21 -3.49 11.19 -3.21
C SER A 21 -3.03 10.69 -4.58
N VAL A 22 -3.49 9.51 -5.03
CA VAL A 22 -3.14 8.90 -6.32
C VAL A 22 -4.41 8.71 -7.14
N SER A 23 -4.34 8.98 -8.44
CA SER A 23 -5.51 8.84 -9.31
C SER A 23 -5.97 7.38 -9.45
N GLU A 24 -7.27 7.16 -9.66
CA GLU A 24 -7.80 5.81 -9.89
C GLU A 24 -7.17 5.13 -11.11
N ALA A 25 -6.81 5.90 -12.15
CA ALA A 25 -6.17 5.39 -13.36
C ALA A 25 -4.80 4.78 -13.04
N ASP A 26 -4.01 5.44 -12.20
CA ASP A 26 -2.69 4.94 -11.79
C ASP A 26 -2.80 3.74 -10.83
N LEU A 27 -3.88 3.69 -10.04
CA LEU A 27 -4.18 2.57 -9.14
C LEU A 27 -4.88 1.39 -9.81
N ALA A 28 -5.23 1.46 -11.10
CA ALA A 28 -5.99 0.42 -11.79
C ALA A 28 -5.36 -0.98 -11.66
N ARG A 29 -4.02 -1.06 -11.77
CA ARG A 29 -3.28 -2.32 -11.58
C ARG A 29 -3.40 -2.85 -10.16
N ALA A 30 -3.31 -1.98 -9.16
CA ALA A 30 -3.42 -2.37 -7.75
C ALA A 30 -4.82 -2.94 -7.46
N TYR A 31 -5.87 -2.28 -7.93
CA TYR A 31 -7.24 -2.76 -7.76
C TYR A 31 -7.48 -4.10 -8.45
N SER A 32 -7.07 -4.25 -9.72
CA SER A 32 -7.20 -5.52 -10.44
C SER A 32 -6.44 -6.66 -9.73
N THR A 33 -5.24 -6.38 -9.22
CA THR A 33 -4.44 -7.36 -8.47
C THR A 33 -5.14 -7.80 -7.18
N LEU A 34 -5.79 -6.87 -6.48
CA LEU A 34 -6.57 -7.17 -5.29
C LEU A 34 -7.77 -8.05 -5.61
N GLU A 35 -8.51 -7.74 -6.68
CA GLU A 35 -9.66 -8.54 -7.15
C GLU A 35 -9.27 -9.96 -7.53
N LEU A 36 -8.03 -10.17 -7.99
CA LEU A 36 -7.51 -11.48 -8.39
C LEU A 36 -7.09 -12.38 -7.21
N GLY A 37 -7.07 -11.90 -5.97
CA GLY A 37 -6.65 -12.73 -4.84
C GLY A 37 -5.34 -12.32 -4.17
N TYR A 38 -4.69 -11.23 -4.59
CA TYR A 38 -3.30 -10.91 -4.23
C TYR A 38 -3.19 -9.60 -3.42
N PRO A 39 -3.50 -9.61 -2.12
CA PRO A 39 -3.57 -8.40 -1.29
C PRO A 39 -2.23 -7.68 -1.12
N ARG A 40 -1.14 -8.44 -0.93
CA ARG A 40 0.21 -7.88 -0.74
C ARG A 40 0.72 -7.21 -2.02
N ASP A 41 0.60 -7.89 -3.15
CA ASP A 41 0.98 -7.36 -4.45
C ASP A 41 0.16 -6.10 -4.82
N ALA A 42 -1.12 -6.07 -4.45
CA ALA A 42 -1.96 -4.89 -4.63
C ALA A 42 -1.41 -3.67 -3.87
N ILE A 43 -0.99 -3.84 -2.61
CA ILE A 43 -0.34 -2.77 -1.83
C ILE A 43 0.97 -2.36 -2.51
N PHE A 44 1.80 -3.32 -2.92
CA PHE A 44 3.06 -3.02 -3.61
C PHE A 44 2.84 -2.18 -4.88
N TYR A 45 1.89 -2.58 -5.74
CA TYR A 45 1.58 -1.80 -6.95
C TYR A 45 0.99 -0.42 -6.64
N ALA A 46 0.22 -0.29 -5.56
CA ALA A 46 -0.27 1.02 -5.13
C ALA A 46 0.86 1.94 -4.68
N LEU A 47 1.87 1.41 -3.98
CA LEU A 47 3.07 2.15 -3.60
C LEU A 47 3.90 2.57 -4.81
N VAL A 48 4.08 1.66 -5.78
CA VAL A 48 4.76 1.98 -7.05
C VAL A 48 4.02 3.10 -7.78
N ALA A 49 2.69 3.04 -7.88
CA ALA A 49 1.88 4.08 -8.49
C ALA A 49 2.01 5.43 -7.76
N ALA A 50 2.01 5.43 -6.43
CA ALA A 50 2.24 6.63 -5.63
C ALA A 50 3.61 7.25 -5.88
N ARG A 51 4.67 6.43 -5.91
CA ARG A 51 6.03 6.86 -6.23
C ARG A 51 6.10 7.49 -7.62
N ASP A 52 5.59 6.77 -8.63
CA ASP A 52 5.74 7.15 -10.03
C ASP A 52 4.89 8.41 -10.37
N SER A 53 3.77 8.62 -9.66
CA SER A 53 2.96 9.84 -9.76
C SER A 53 3.50 11.01 -8.91
N GLY A 54 4.54 10.79 -8.10
CA GLY A 54 5.06 11.78 -7.15
C GLY A 54 4.10 12.12 -6.01
N ALA A 55 3.06 11.30 -5.81
CA ALA A 55 2.11 11.46 -4.73
C ALA A 55 2.78 11.18 -3.38
N SER A 56 2.32 11.87 -2.35
CA SER A 56 2.82 11.65 -1.00
C SER A 56 1.93 10.66 -0.24
N ILE A 57 2.53 9.89 0.65
CA ILE A 57 1.81 8.98 1.54
C ILE A 57 1.93 9.47 2.98
N SER A 58 0.83 9.45 3.72
CA SER A 58 0.80 9.83 5.13
C SER A 58 1.50 8.80 6.02
N SER A 59 2.06 9.27 7.14
CA SER A 59 2.69 8.42 8.16
C SER A 59 1.77 7.31 8.68
N GLY A 60 0.47 7.60 8.84
CA GLY A 60 -0.53 6.62 9.27
C GLY A 60 -0.75 5.50 8.25
N VAL A 61 -0.76 5.82 6.94
CA VAL A 61 -0.86 4.79 5.89
C VAL A 61 0.40 3.92 5.87
N ARG A 62 1.58 4.52 6.05
CA ARG A 62 2.85 3.78 6.18
C ARG A 62 2.79 2.79 7.34
N GLU A 63 2.39 3.24 8.53
CA GLU A 63 2.27 2.38 9.71
C GLU A 63 1.27 1.25 9.47
N LEU A 64 0.13 1.55 8.84
CA LEU A 64 -0.88 0.55 8.51
C LEU A 64 -0.36 -0.50 7.53
N ILE A 65 0.45 -0.13 6.55
CA ILE A 65 1.10 -1.06 5.62
C ILE A 65 2.07 -2.00 6.37
N LEU A 66 2.88 -1.46 7.27
CA LEU A 66 3.92 -2.23 7.97
C LEU A 66 3.36 -3.13 9.08
N THR A 67 2.24 -2.75 9.70
CA THR A 67 1.69 -3.44 10.88
C THR A 67 0.35 -4.13 10.63
N GLY A 68 -0.42 -3.67 9.64
CA GLY A 68 -1.77 -4.15 9.34
C GLY A 68 -1.81 -5.46 8.54
N ILE A 69 -0.70 -5.85 7.92
CA ILE A 69 -0.56 -7.12 7.21
C ILE A 69 0.81 -7.75 7.51
N SER A 70 0.85 -9.08 7.60
CA SER A 70 2.10 -9.81 7.77
C SER A 70 2.79 -10.00 6.41
N TRP A 71 4.06 -9.61 6.35
CA TRP A 71 4.92 -9.69 5.19
C TRP A 71 5.97 -10.80 5.34
N PRO A 72 6.25 -11.57 4.28
CA PRO A 72 7.52 -12.29 4.14
C PRO A 72 8.71 -11.31 4.19
N GLU A 73 9.86 -11.79 4.64
CA GLU A 73 11.03 -10.93 4.87
C GLU A 73 11.55 -10.26 3.58
N ASP A 74 11.53 -11.00 2.48
CA ASP A 74 11.90 -10.54 1.14
C ASP A 74 10.95 -9.44 0.65
N GLU A 75 9.63 -9.66 0.74
CA GLU A 75 8.63 -8.65 0.36
C GLU A 75 8.71 -7.40 1.27
N LEU A 76 8.95 -7.58 2.57
CA LEU A 76 9.07 -6.47 3.51
C LEU A 76 10.23 -5.55 3.16
N LYS A 77 11.33 -6.10 2.64
CA LYS A 77 12.48 -5.32 2.19
C LYS A 77 12.10 -4.44 0.99
N ASP A 78 11.38 -4.99 0.03
CA ASP A 78 10.94 -4.26 -1.16
C ASP A 78 9.90 -3.18 -0.82
N ILE A 79 8.98 -3.48 0.10
CA ILE A 79 8.02 -2.51 0.64
C ILE A 79 8.74 -1.36 1.34
N ASN A 80 9.71 -1.65 2.21
CA ASN A 80 10.47 -0.61 2.90
C ASN A 80 11.28 0.26 1.93
N SER A 81 11.91 -0.36 0.92
CA SER A 81 12.62 0.38 -0.13
C SER A 81 11.68 1.33 -0.86
N THR A 82 10.52 0.81 -1.32
CA THR A 82 9.55 1.60 -2.07
C THR A 82 8.99 2.75 -1.24
N LEU A 83 8.69 2.51 0.04
CA LEU A 83 8.21 3.54 0.96
C LEU A 83 9.25 4.65 1.15
N ASN A 84 10.54 4.32 1.25
CA ASN A 84 11.59 5.34 1.41
C ASN A 84 11.76 6.23 0.16
N ASP A 85 11.37 5.74 -1.01
CA ASP A 85 11.43 6.48 -2.28
C ASP A 85 10.20 7.38 -2.52
N ILE A 86 9.16 7.28 -1.68
CA ILE A 86 7.94 8.08 -1.78
C ILE A 86 8.08 9.34 -0.92
N LEU A 87 7.64 10.48 -1.46
CA LEU A 87 7.60 11.75 -0.72
C LEU A 87 6.68 11.63 0.50
N PHE A 88 7.16 12.11 1.66
CA PHE A 88 6.39 12.07 2.90
C PHE A 88 5.70 13.40 3.17
N LEU A 89 4.38 13.36 3.38
CA LEU A 89 3.69 14.46 4.05
C LEU A 89 3.98 14.33 5.54
N ALA A 90 4.84 15.20 6.06
CA ALA A 90 4.97 15.38 7.49
C ALA A 90 3.63 15.94 8.01
N SER A 91 3.01 15.18 8.92
CA SER A 91 1.82 15.60 9.67
C SER A 91 2.08 16.87 10.46
#